data_AF-A0A6N7S4B0-F1
#
_entry.id   AF-A0A6N7S4B0-F1
#
_cell.length_a   1.000
_cell.length_b   1.000
_cell.length_c   1.000
_cell.angle_alpha   90.00
_cell.angle_beta   90.00
_cell.angle_gamma   90.00
#
_symmetry.space_group_name_H-M   'P 1'
#
loop_
_entity.id
_entity.type
_entity.pdbx_description
1 polymer ?
#
loop_
_entity_poly.entity_id
_entity_poly.type
_entity_poly.pdbx_seq_one_letter_code
_entity_poly.pdbx_strand_id
1 'polypeptide(L)'
;MFIMIGAGSGHRKKAYLGVRICPHCGKLSHFYLMEQAQQVSLFFAPVVRWGKHWGIACSRCKAGFEIEDTEKDFCLKQAQWMPSEKQMNEVIEYIGVQLQAGGGLDNETLRERVRLRFDFHVDDRSFEEIVKALRQAAQRESQFRQFY
;
A
#
# COMPACT_ATOMS: atom_id res chain seq x y z
N MET A 1 32.15 -29.13 -12.88
CA MET A 1 31.12 -28.55 -11.98
C MET A 1 31.36 -27.05 -11.93
N PHE A 2 30.40 -26.24 -12.38
CA PHE A 2 30.53 -24.78 -12.37
C PHE A 2 29.76 -24.24 -11.16
N ILE A 3 30.43 -23.47 -10.30
CA ILE A 3 29.79 -22.78 -9.17
C ILE A 3 29.52 -21.34 -9.63
N MET A 4 28.24 -20.95 -9.68
CA MET A 4 27.86 -19.57 -9.95
C MET A 4 27.64 -18.84 -8.63
N ILE A 5 28.47 -17.82 -8.38
CA ILE A 5 28.39 -16.93 -7.21
C ILE A 5 27.92 -15.56 -7.71
N GLY A 6 26.84 -15.04 -7.13
CA GLY A 6 26.33 -13.70 -7.42
C GLY A 6 26.21 -12.87 -6.14
N ALA A 7 26.74 -11.65 -6.15
CA ALA A 7 26.58 -10.66 -5.06
C ALA A 7 25.64 -9.53 -5.50
N GLY A 8 24.73 -9.10 -4.62
CA GLY A 8 23.80 -8.01 -4.92
C GLY A 8 22.93 -7.59 -3.74
N SER A 9 22.05 -6.62 -3.96
CA SER A 9 21.04 -6.18 -2.98
C SER A 9 19.72 -6.93 -3.19
N GLY A 10 19.20 -7.54 -2.12
CA GLY A 10 17.93 -8.25 -2.13
C GLY A 10 16.86 -7.50 -1.35
N HIS A 11 15.69 -7.33 -1.97
CA HIS A 11 14.52 -6.71 -1.35
C HIS A 11 13.49 -7.79 -0.97
N ARG A 12 12.91 -7.71 0.24
CA ARG A 12 11.84 -8.62 0.69
C ARG A 12 10.69 -7.84 1.31
N LYS A 13 9.47 -8.10 0.83
CA LYS A 13 8.23 -7.65 1.48
C LYS A 13 8.07 -8.40 2.81
N LYS A 14 7.82 -7.67 3.88
CA LYS A 14 7.74 -8.21 5.26
C LYS A 14 6.36 -8.08 5.85
N ALA A 15 5.74 -6.93 5.66
CA ALA A 15 4.40 -6.66 6.18
C ALA A 15 3.67 -5.67 5.28
N TYR A 16 2.35 -5.76 5.30
CA TYR A 16 1.46 -4.81 4.63
C TYR A 16 1.10 -3.67 5.58
N LEU A 17 1.17 -2.44 5.10
CA LEU A 17 0.97 -1.22 5.89
C LEU A 17 -0.25 -0.40 5.42
N GLY A 18 -1.21 -1.06 4.75
CA GLY A 18 -2.43 -0.40 4.32
C GLY A 18 -2.27 0.44 3.07
N VAL A 19 -3.22 1.36 2.90
CA VAL A 19 -3.34 2.22 1.72
C VAL A 19 -3.23 3.68 2.15
N ARG A 20 -2.38 4.43 1.45
CA ARG A 20 -2.23 5.88 1.65
C ARG A 20 -1.99 6.60 0.32
N ILE A 21 -2.16 7.91 0.31
CA ILE A 21 -1.70 8.76 -0.80
C ILE A 21 -0.18 8.81 -0.73
N CYS A 22 0.48 8.34 -1.78
CA CYS A 22 1.93 8.36 -1.83
C CYS A 22 2.47 9.79 -1.95
N PRO A 23 3.39 10.24 -1.07
CA PRO A 23 3.92 11.60 -1.14
C PRO A 23 4.80 11.83 -2.38
N HIS A 24 5.37 10.76 -2.96
CA HIS A 24 6.20 10.85 -4.16
C HIS A 24 5.38 10.94 -5.45
N CYS A 25 4.33 10.12 -5.62
CA CYS A 25 3.57 10.08 -6.87
C CYS A 25 2.17 10.71 -6.78
N GLY A 26 1.73 11.10 -5.58
CA GLY A 26 0.43 11.72 -5.33
C GLY A 26 -0.78 10.80 -5.56
N LYS A 27 -0.57 9.49 -5.74
CA LYS A 27 -1.64 8.53 -6.03
C LYS A 27 -1.90 7.64 -4.82
N LEU A 28 -3.17 7.29 -4.62
CA LEU A 28 -3.58 6.25 -3.68
C LEU A 28 -2.86 4.94 -4.02
N SER A 29 -2.11 4.40 -3.06
CA SER A 29 -1.23 3.26 -3.27
C SER A 29 -1.13 2.41 -2.00
N HIS A 30 -0.84 1.13 -2.20
CA HIS A 30 -0.53 0.19 -1.12
C HIS A 30 0.89 0.43 -0.62
N PHE A 31 1.10 0.27 0.68
CA PHE A 31 2.40 0.39 1.32
C PHE A 31 2.83 -0.91 1.96
N TYR A 32 4.13 -1.18 1.90
CA TYR A 32 4.72 -2.38 2.51
C TYR A 32 5.97 -2.02 3.27
N LEU A 33 6.16 -2.70 4.40
CA LEU A 33 7.46 -2.79 5.05
C LEU A 33 8.35 -3.72 4.21
N MET A 34 9.53 -3.22 3.86
CA MET A 34 10.54 -3.89 3.05
C MET A 34 11.81 -4.04 3.85
N GLU A 35 12.44 -5.22 3.75
CA GLU A 35 13.81 -5.46 4.17
C GLU A 35 14.71 -5.42 2.94
N GLN A 36 15.71 -4.55 2.96
CA GLN A 36 16.80 -4.51 1.99
C GLN A 36 18.06 -5.03 2.67
N ALA A 37 18.75 -5.98 2.05
CA ALA A 37 20.00 -6.50 2.58
C ALA A 37 20.98 -6.81 1.46
N GLN A 38 22.27 -6.67 1.73
CA GLN A 38 23.30 -7.24 0.86
C GLN A 38 23.27 -8.76 0.99
N GLN A 39 23.37 -9.47 -0.13
CA GLN A 39 23.33 -10.92 -0.16
C GLN A 39 24.33 -11.51 -1.15
N VAL A 40 24.90 -12.64 -0.76
CA VAL A 40 25.65 -13.53 -1.65
C VAL A 40 24.79 -14.75 -1.92
N SER A 41 24.64 -15.06 -3.21
CA SER A 41 23.87 -16.19 -3.71
C SER A 41 24.77 -17.22 -4.36
N LEU A 42 24.48 -18.49 -4.09
CA LEU A 42 25.10 -19.65 -4.72
C LEU A 42 23.99 -20.36 -5.50
N PHE A 43 24.16 -20.54 -6.81
CA PHE A 43 23.11 -21.12 -7.66
C PHE A 43 21.74 -20.43 -7.47
N PHE A 44 21.73 -19.09 -7.40
CA PHE A 44 20.53 -18.26 -7.21
C PHE A 44 19.84 -18.38 -5.83
N ALA A 45 20.32 -19.25 -4.94
CA ALA A 45 19.88 -19.32 -3.55
C ALA A 45 20.74 -18.38 -2.69
N PRO A 46 20.18 -17.38 -1.99
CA PRO A 46 20.95 -16.51 -1.09
C PRO A 46 21.45 -17.31 0.12
N VAL A 47 22.77 -17.42 0.28
CA VAL A 47 23.41 -18.20 1.35
C VAL A 47 23.77 -17.31 2.54
N VAL A 48 24.19 -16.07 2.27
CA VAL A 48 24.61 -15.13 3.31
C VAL A 48 23.92 -13.78 3.07
N ARG A 49 23.39 -13.16 4.14
CA ARG A 49 22.76 -11.83 4.10
C ARG A 49 23.27 -10.97 5.25
N TRP A 50 23.65 -9.72 4.98
CA TRP A 50 24.13 -8.75 5.98
C TRP A 50 23.73 -7.32 5.60
N GLY A 51 24.00 -6.36 6.50
CA GLY A 51 23.66 -4.94 6.30
C GLY A 51 22.17 -4.76 6.03
N LYS A 52 21.32 -5.15 6.99
CA LYS A 52 19.87 -5.06 6.84
C LYS A 52 19.45 -3.61 7.04
N HIS A 53 18.73 -3.09 6.07
CA HIS A 53 18.06 -1.80 6.10
C HIS A 53 16.57 -2.01 5.94
N TRP A 54 15.77 -1.18 6.57
CA TRP A 54 14.31 -1.25 6.51
C TRP A 54 13.78 -0.03 5.81
N GLY A 55 12.68 -0.22 5.08
CA GLY A 55 12.01 0.89 4.47
C GLY A 55 10.56 0.60 4.17
N ILE A 56 9.79 1.65 3.99
CA ILE A 56 8.39 1.59 3.59
C ILE A 56 8.33 1.91 2.09
N ALA A 57 7.83 0.98 1.29
CA ALA A 57 7.78 1.14 -0.16
C ALA A 57 6.36 1.28 -0.70
N CYS A 58 6.19 2.21 -1.64
CA CYS A 58 4.97 2.36 -2.41
C CYS A 58 4.84 1.25 -3.45
N SER A 59 3.68 0.59 -3.52
CA SER A 59 3.41 -0.47 -4.49
C SER A 59 3.45 0.00 -5.94
N ARG A 60 3.15 1.29 -6.17
CA ARG A 60 2.95 1.88 -7.50
C ARG A 60 4.23 2.45 -8.09
N CYS A 61 4.83 3.46 -7.45
CA CYS A 61 6.05 4.10 -7.96
C CYS A 61 7.34 3.47 -7.44
N LYS A 62 7.27 2.48 -6.54
CA LYS A 62 8.41 1.79 -5.93
C LYS A 62 9.34 2.69 -5.10
N ALA A 63 9.00 3.97 -4.92
CA ALA A 63 9.70 4.85 -3.99
C ALA A 63 9.64 4.24 -2.58
N GLY A 64 10.82 4.07 -1.99
CA GLY A 64 11.02 3.59 -0.63
C GLY A 64 11.48 4.74 0.27
N PHE A 65 10.97 4.77 1.50
CA PHE A 65 11.45 5.64 2.56
C PHE A 65 12.20 4.77 3.56
N GLU A 66 13.48 5.05 3.79
CA GLU A 66 14.25 4.35 4.81
C GLU A 66 13.70 4.69 6.19
N ILE A 67 13.63 3.69 7.07
CA ILE A 67 13.18 3.83 8.45
C ILE A 67 14.24 3.26 9.38
N GLU A 68 14.24 3.73 10.62
CA GLU A 68 15.14 3.19 11.64
C GLU A 68 14.68 1.80 12.10
N ASP A 69 15.62 1.00 12.62
CA ASP A 69 15.33 -0.32 13.17
C ASP A 69 14.28 -0.28 14.30
N THR A 70 14.23 0.81 15.06
CA THR A 70 13.26 1.05 16.15
C THR A 70 11.84 1.22 15.63
N GLU A 71 11.66 1.88 14.48
CA GLU A 71 10.35 2.13 13.85
C GLU A 71 9.78 0.88 13.18
N LYS A 72 10.66 -0.02 12.74
CA LYS A 72 10.27 -1.27 12.09
C LYS A 72 9.41 -2.16 13.00
N ASP A 73 9.72 -2.27 14.29
CA ASP A 73 8.91 -3.09 15.21
C ASP A 73 7.52 -2.48 15.45
N PHE A 74 7.40 -1.16 15.41
CA PHE A 74 6.11 -0.48 15.42
C PHE A 74 5.30 -0.82 14.15
N CYS A 75 5.92 -0.74 12.98
CA CYS A 75 5.29 -1.09 11.70
C CYS A 75 4.82 -2.55 11.68
N LEU A 76 5.61 -3.48 12.21
CA LEU A 76 5.24 -4.89 12.32
C LEU A 76 4.04 -5.10 13.24
N LYS A 77 4.00 -4.43 14.39
CA LYS A 77 2.86 -4.49 15.31
C LYS A 77 1.60 -3.91 14.68
N GLN A 78 1.71 -2.77 13.99
CA GLN A 78 0.59 -2.14 13.31
C GLN A 78 0.01 -3.06 12.22
N ALA A 79 0.87 -3.70 11.44
CA ALA A 79 0.46 -4.60 10.35
C ALA A 79 -0.35 -5.82 10.82
N GLN A 80 -0.23 -6.25 12.08
CA GLN A 80 -1.00 -7.38 12.61
C GLN A 80 -2.50 -7.11 12.68
N TRP A 81 -2.90 -5.84 12.84
CA TRP A 81 -4.29 -5.41 12.98
C TRP A 81 -4.85 -4.78 11.70
N MET A 82 -4.02 -4.68 10.66
CA MET A 82 -4.43 -4.09 9.39
C MET A 82 -5.20 -5.11 8.54
N PRO A 83 -6.25 -4.67 7.82
CA PRO A 83 -6.86 -5.49 6.80
C PRO A 83 -5.82 -5.87 5.74
N SER A 84 -5.94 -7.06 5.17
CA SER A 84 -5.06 -7.51 4.09
C SER A 84 -5.16 -6.61 2.85
N GLU A 85 -4.17 -6.68 1.95
CA GLU A 85 -4.22 -5.98 0.66
C GLU A 85 -5.50 -6.31 -0.13
N LYS A 86 -5.90 -7.58 -0.13
CA LYS A 86 -7.12 -8.03 -0.81
C LYS A 86 -8.37 -7.36 -0.21
N GLN A 87 -8.50 -7.39 1.11
CA GLN A 87 -9.60 -6.73 1.82
C GLN A 87 -9.64 -5.22 1.54
N MET A 88 -8.48 -4.56 1.52
CA MET A 88 -8.41 -3.14 1.19
C MET A 88 -8.80 -2.84 -0.26
N ASN A 89 -8.46 -3.72 -1.21
CA ASN A 89 -8.91 -3.59 -2.59
C ASN A 89 -10.44 -3.70 -2.71
N GLU A 90 -11.05 -4.64 -2.00
CA GLU A 90 -12.51 -4.80 -1.96
C GLU A 90 -13.18 -3.55 -1.38
N VAL A 91 -12.59 -2.92 -0.36
CA VAL A 91 -13.08 -1.64 0.20
C VAL A 91 -13.00 -0.51 -0.84
N ILE A 92 -11.86 -0.37 -1.53
CA ILE A 92 -11.67 0.68 -2.56
C ILE A 92 -12.68 0.50 -3.68
N GLU A 93 -12.89 -0.73 -4.15
CA GLU A 93 -13.85 -1.07 -5.18
C GLU A 93 -15.29 -0.76 -4.73
N TYR A 94 -15.68 -1.20 -3.53
CA TYR A 94 -16.99 -0.92 -2.96
C TYR A 94 -17.26 0.59 -2.88
N ILE A 95 -16.31 1.36 -2.33
CA ILE A 95 -16.44 2.82 -2.25
C ILE A 95 -16.54 3.43 -3.65
N GLY A 96 -15.74 2.96 -4.60
CA GLY A 96 -15.79 3.42 -5.99
C GLY A 96 -17.18 3.26 -6.60
N VAL A 97 -17.79 2.09 -6.44
CA VAL A 97 -19.16 1.82 -6.91
C VAL A 97 -20.19 2.71 -6.20
N GLN A 98 -20.09 2.88 -4.88
CA GLN A 98 -21.02 3.74 -4.13
C GLN A 98 -20.95 5.21 -4.58
N LEU A 99 -19.74 5.71 -4.89
CA LEU A 99 -19.55 7.08 -5.38
C LEU A 99 -20.06 7.28 -6.81
N GLN A 100 -20.09 6.24 -7.64
CA GLN A 100 -20.64 6.29 -8.99
C GLN A 100 -22.18 6.17 -9.00
N ALA A 101 -22.75 5.39 -8.07
CA ALA A 101 -24.15 5.02 -8.05
C ALA A 101 -25.11 6.07 -7.43
N GLY A 102 -24.61 7.15 -6.81
CA GLY A 102 -25.48 8.08 -6.09
C GLY A 102 -24.95 9.51 -5.96
N GLY A 103 -25.85 10.48 -6.14
CA GLY A 103 -25.58 11.91 -5.98
C GLY A 103 -25.16 12.27 -4.56
N GLY A 104 -23.95 12.81 -4.40
CA GLY A 104 -23.55 13.57 -3.21
C GLY A 104 -23.61 12.81 -1.88
N LEU A 105 -23.35 11.50 -1.85
CA LEU A 105 -23.24 10.77 -0.59
C LEU A 105 -22.20 11.44 0.32
N ASP A 106 -22.64 11.83 1.51
CA ASP A 106 -21.78 12.38 2.54
C ASP A 106 -20.79 11.32 3.06
N ASN A 107 -19.67 11.79 3.61
CA ASN A 107 -18.61 10.89 4.04
C ASN A 107 -19.01 10.02 5.23
N GLU A 108 -19.97 10.44 6.05
CA GLU A 108 -20.38 9.74 7.26
C GLU A 108 -21.28 8.55 6.92
N THR A 109 -22.30 8.76 6.09
CA THR A 109 -23.15 7.70 5.55
C THR A 109 -22.32 6.65 4.80
N LEU A 110 -21.36 7.09 3.98
CA LEU A 110 -20.48 6.17 3.26
C LEU A 110 -19.58 5.38 4.21
N ARG A 111 -19.08 6.01 5.27
CA ARG A 111 -18.26 5.35 6.30
C ARG A 111 -19.08 4.27 7.01
N GLU A 112 -20.32 4.58 7.37
CA GLU A 112 -21.20 3.63 8.04
C GLU A 112 -21.54 2.44 7.14
N ARG A 113 -21.78 2.67 5.85
CA ARG A 113 -21.96 1.60 4.87
C ARG A 113 -20.74 0.67 4.78
N VAL A 114 -19.53 1.23 4.79
CA VAL A 114 -18.30 0.43 4.81
C VAL A 114 -18.21 -0.39 6.11
N ARG A 115 -18.48 0.23 7.27
CA ARG A 115 -18.47 -0.47 8.58
C ARG A 115 -19.49 -1.61 8.64
N LEU A 116 -20.67 -1.44 8.07
CA LEU A 116 -21.70 -2.49 8.02
C LEU A 116 -21.39 -3.59 7.00
N ARG A 117 -20.62 -3.27 5.95
CA ARG A 117 -20.31 -4.20 4.85
C ARG A 117 -19.14 -5.13 5.16
N PHE A 118 -18.13 -4.64 5.88
CA PHE A 118 -16.87 -5.33 6.15
C PHE A 118 -16.72 -5.63 7.64
N ASP A 119 -16.23 -6.83 7.96
CA ASP A 119 -16.05 -7.34 9.33
C ASP A 119 -14.74 -6.88 9.99
N PHE A 120 -14.04 -5.91 9.39
CA PHE A 120 -12.78 -5.37 9.87
C PHE A 120 -12.81 -3.84 9.89
N HIS A 121 -11.95 -3.27 10.73
CA HIS A 121 -11.83 -1.82 10.87
C HIS A 121 -10.94 -1.21 9.78
N VAL A 122 -11.47 -0.22 9.07
CA VAL A 122 -10.69 0.68 8.21
C VAL A 122 -10.48 1.97 8.99
N ASP A 123 -9.22 2.34 9.23
CA ASP A 123 -8.92 3.56 9.98
C ASP A 123 -9.41 4.81 9.25
N ASP A 124 -9.82 5.82 10.02
CA ASP A 124 -10.49 7.01 9.51
C ASP A 124 -9.65 7.77 8.47
N ARG A 125 -8.33 7.84 8.70
CA ARG A 125 -7.41 8.49 7.77
C ARG A 125 -7.32 7.74 6.45
N SER A 126 -7.24 6.41 6.50
CA SER A 126 -7.28 5.54 5.31
C SER A 126 -8.54 5.78 4.50
N PHE A 127 -9.68 5.79 5.18
CA PHE A 127 -10.98 5.99 4.56
C PHE A 127 -11.05 7.35 3.85
N GLU A 128 -10.64 8.42 4.52
CA GLU A 128 -10.64 9.77 3.94
C GLU A 128 -9.72 9.89 2.72
N GLU A 129 -8.52 9.31 2.80
CA GLU A 129 -7.58 9.30 1.68
C GLU A 129 -8.11 8.52 0.48
N ILE A 130 -8.79 7.38 0.70
CA ILE A 130 -9.45 6.59 -0.35
C ILE A 130 -10.57 7.41 -1.02
N VAL A 131 -11.50 7.96 -0.24
CA VAL A 131 -12.63 8.74 -0.75
C VAL A 131 -12.14 9.95 -1.53
N LYS A 132 -11.15 10.68 -1.01
CA LYS A 132 -10.55 11.84 -1.68
C LYS A 132 -9.94 11.45 -3.02
N ALA A 133 -9.15 10.38 -3.07
CA ALA A 133 -8.50 9.94 -4.29
C ALA A 133 -9.49 9.49 -5.37
N LEU A 134 -10.55 8.76 -4.97
CA LEU A 134 -11.58 8.29 -5.89
C LEU A 134 -12.40 9.46 -6.48
N ARG A 135 -12.78 10.44 -5.66
CA ARG A 135 -13.47 11.66 -6.14
C ARG A 135 -12.60 12.45 -7.12
N GLN A 136 -11.31 12.62 -6.82
CA GLN A 136 -10.37 13.29 -7.73
C GLN A 136 -10.20 12.54 -9.06
N ALA A 137 -10.18 11.21 -9.03
CA ALA A 137 -10.13 10.40 -10.25
C ALA A 137 -11.39 10.59 -11.11
N ALA A 138 -12.58 10.52 -10.50
CA ALA A 138 -13.86 10.73 -11.20
C ALA A 138 -13.98 12.14 -11.82
N GLN A 139 -13.51 13.17 -11.12
CA GLN A 139 -13.48 14.54 -11.65
C GLN A 139 -12.57 14.67 -12.88
N ARG A 140 -11.38 14.05 -12.84
CA ARG A 140 -10.45 14.06 -13.98
C ARG A 140 -11.02 13.34 -15.20
N GLU A 141 -11.67 12.19 -15.01
CA GLU A 141 -12.35 11.48 -16.10
C GLU A 141 -13.46 12.32 -16.72
N SER A 142 -14.26 12.99 -15.89
CA SER A 142 -15.33 13.87 -16.36
C SER A 142 -14.79 15.06 -17.15
N GLN A 143 -13.71 15.70 -16.66
CA GLN A 143 -13.03 16.78 -17.36
C GLN A 143 -12.46 16.32 -18.71
N PHE A 144 -11.83 15.13 -18.76
CA PHE A 144 -11.29 14.60 -20.01
C PHE A 144 -12.39 14.33 -21.06
N ARG A 145 -13.55 13.82 -20.62
CA ARG A 145 -14.73 13.63 -21.48
C ARG A 145 -15.35 14.93 -21.99
N GLN A 146 -15.06 16.09 -21.39
CA GLN A 146 -15.53 17.38 -21.90
C GLN A 146 -14.66 17.94 -23.04
N PHE A 147 -13.44 17.41 -23.22
CA PHE A 147 -12.52 17.84 -24.26
C PHE A 147 -12.61 17.02 -25.56
N TYR A 148 -13.34 15.91 -25.56
CA TYR A 148 -13.57 15.00 -26.69
C TYR A 148 -15.06 14.83 -26.93
#